data_AF-A0A3M2X0X4-F1
#
_entry.id   AF-A0A3M2X0X4-F1
#
_cell.length_a   1.000
_cell.length_b   1.000
_cell.length_c   1.000
_cell.angle_alpha   90.00
_cell.angle_beta   90.00
_cell.angle_gamma   90.00
#
_symmetry.space_group_name_H-M   'P 1'
#
loop_
_entity.id
_entity.type
_entity.pdbx_description
1 polymer ?
#
loop_
_entity_poly.entity_id
_entity_poly.type
_entity_poly.pdbx_seq_one_letter_code
_entity_poly.pdbx_strand_id
1 'polypeptide(L)'
;MASEIKERLQRFLDTYGTGITVTQVNVQSAAAPREVQEAFDDVIRAREDEQRSRNQAESYANGVIPEARGQAQRILEDANGYRDEVVSRAKGEADRFTKLVAEYRKAPEVTRP
;
A
#
# COMPACT_ATOMS: atom_id res chain seq x y z
N MET A 1 -17.98 14.01 37.45
CA MET A 1 -17.12 13.29 38.42
C MET A 1 -16.98 14.08 39.73
N ALA A 2 -16.03 15.03 39.88
CA ALA A 2 -15.78 15.66 41.20
C ALA A 2 -16.94 16.54 41.75
N SER A 3 -17.63 17.30 40.88
CA SER A 3 -18.76 18.16 41.28
C SER A 3 -19.98 17.37 41.76
N GLU A 4 -20.23 16.23 41.12
CA GLU A 4 -21.40 15.38 41.38
C GLU A 4 -21.25 14.63 42.72
N ILE A 5 -20.02 14.23 43.05
CA ILE A 5 -19.66 13.66 44.36
C ILE A 5 -19.82 14.72 45.46
N LYS A 6 -19.34 15.94 45.21
CA LYS A 6 -19.47 17.06 46.15
C LYS A 6 -20.93 17.36 46.49
N GLU A 7 -21.79 17.50 45.49
CA GLU A 7 -23.21 17.77 45.71
C GLU A 7 -23.92 16.64 46.48
N ARG A 8 -23.57 15.38 46.18
CA ARG A 8 -24.17 14.24 46.87
C ARG A 8 -23.73 14.18 48.34
N LEU A 9 -22.46 14.49 48.62
CA LEU A 9 -21.95 14.57 49.99
C LEU A 9 -22.61 15.70 50.79
N GLN A 10 -22.76 16.88 50.16
CA GLN A 10 -23.44 18.03 50.78
C GLN A 10 -24.88 17.69 51.13
N ARG A 11 -25.64 17.09 50.19
CA ARG A 11 -27.02 16.65 50.44
C ARG A 11 -27.15 15.68 51.61
N PHE A 12 -26.19 14.76 51.77
CA PHE A 12 -26.18 13.86 52.93
C PHE A 12 -25.97 14.63 54.24
N LEU A 13 -24.96 15.49 54.30
CA LEU A 13 -24.64 16.28 55.51
C LEU A 13 -25.76 17.24 55.91
N ASP A 14 -26.48 17.78 54.92
CA ASP A 14 -27.66 18.62 55.11
C ASP A 14 -28.85 17.80 55.64
N THR A 15 -29.05 16.57 55.14
CA THR A 15 -30.10 15.65 55.60
C THR A 15 -29.91 15.25 57.06
N TYR A 16 -28.66 15.08 57.50
CA TYR A 16 -28.33 14.81 58.90
C TYR A 16 -28.33 16.06 59.79
N GLY A 17 -28.63 17.25 59.26
CA GLY A 17 -28.74 18.49 60.03
C GLY A 17 -27.42 18.94 60.67
N THR A 18 -26.28 18.52 60.12
CA THR A 18 -24.96 18.68 60.76
C THR A 18 -24.40 20.11 60.70
N GLY A 19 -24.92 20.96 59.81
CA GLY A 19 -24.43 22.33 59.60
C GLY A 19 -23.06 22.42 58.91
N ILE A 20 -22.55 21.32 58.35
CA ILE A 20 -21.22 21.24 57.74
C ILE A 20 -21.30 21.54 56.23
N THR A 21 -20.51 22.49 55.76
CA THR A 21 -20.41 22.86 54.32
C THR A 21 -19.14 22.30 53.69
N VAL A 22 -19.30 21.49 52.65
CA VAL A 22 -18.22 20.88 51.86
C VAL A 22 -17.65 21.93 50.90
N THR A 23 -16.43 22.40 51.16
CA THR A 23 -15.76 23.39 50.32
C THR A 23 -15.07 22.77 49.11
N GLN A 24 -14.36 21.65 49.28
CA GLN A 24 -13.62 20.98 48.21
C GLN A 24 -13.61 19.45 48.38
N VAL A 25 -13.81 18.73 47.27
CA VAL A 25 -13.68 17.27 47.21
C VAL A 25 -12.49 16.93 46.34
N ASN A 26 -11.42 16.42 46.96
CA ASN A 26 -10.28 15.88 46.24
C ASN A 26 -10.54 14.39 46.00
N VAL A 27 -10.99 14.06 44.79
CA VAL A 27 -11.06 12.66 44.34
C VAL A 27 -9.62 12.23 44.08
N GLN A 28 -9.04 11.46 45.00
CA GLN A 28 -7.77 10.80 44.72
C GLN A 28 -8.05 9.78 43.62
N SER A 29 -7.47 10.03 42.44
CA SER A 29 -7.58 9.14 41.29
C SER A 29 -7.10 7.75 41.71
N ALA A 30 -7.98 6.76 41.69
CA ALA A 30 -7.61 5.38 41.90
C ALA A 30 -6.78 4.94 40.69
N ALA A 31 -5.47 4.77 40.88
CA ALA A 31 -4.63 4.09 39.90
C ALA A 31 -5.18 2.67 39.71
N ALA A 32 -5.33 2.25 38.46
CA ALA A 32 -5.81 0.91 38.14
C ALA A 32 -4.91 -0.15 38.81
N PRO A 33 -5.46 -1.28 39.31
CA PRO A 33 -4.66 -2.35 39.90
C PRO A 33 -3.60 -2.84 38.93
N ARG A 34 -2.40 -3.16 39.42
CA ARG A 34 -1.29 -3.65 38.58
C ARG A 34 -1.68 -4.91 37.79
N GLU A 35 -2.63 -5.70 38.28
CA GLU A 35 -3.04 -6.97 37.66
C GLU A 35 -3.69 -6.81 36.28
N VAL A 36 -4.27 -5.64 35.94
CA VAL A 36 -4.92 -5.43 34.63
C VAL A 36 -4.03 -4.72 33.62
N GLN A 37 -2.95 -4.06 34.05
CA GLN A 37 -2.06 -3.31 33.14
C GLN A 37 -1.39 -4.21 32.10
N GLU A 38 -0.89 -5.39 32.50
CA GLU A 38 -0.26 -6.34 31.56
C GLU A 38 -1.23 -6.77 30.44
N ALA A 39 -2.49 -7.05 30.77
CA ALA A 39 -3.50 -7.46 29.79
C ALA A 39 -3.84 -6.31 28.81
N PHE A 40 -3.88 -5.07 29.28
CA PHE A 40 -4.08 -3.91 28.41
C PHE A 40 -2.86 -3.66 27.51
N ASP A 41 -1.66 -3.76 28.05
CA ASP A 41 -0.40 -3.59 27.31
C ASP A 41 -0.26 -4.66 26.22
N ASP A 42 -0.68 -5.89 26.49
CA ASP A 42 -0.66 -6.99 25.53
C ASP A 42 -1.65 -6.79 24.37
N VAL A 43 -2.86 -6.30 24.65
CA VAL A 43 -3.84 -5.99 23.59
C VAL A 43 -3.32 -4.85 22.69
N ILE A 44 -2.67 -3.85 23.27
CA ILE A 44 -2.07 -2.76 22.49
C ILE A 44 -0.92 -3.27 21.63
N ARG A 45 -0.01 -4.09 22.20
CA ARG A 45 1.09 -4.71 21.45
C ARG A 45 0.58 -5.55 20.29
N ALA A 46 -0.40 -6.40 20.53
CA ALA A 46 -0.98 -7.26 19.50
C ALA A 46 -1.58 -6.43 18.34
N ARG A 47 -2.23 -5.31 18.66
CA ARG A 47 -2.81 -4.40 17.67
C ARG A 47 -1.75 -3.66 16.87
N GLU A 48 -0.67 -3.22 17.51
CA GLU A 48 0.48 -2.61 16.83
C GLU A 48 1.18 -3.60 15.90
N ASP A 49 1.38 -4.83 16.35
CA ASP A 49 1.99 -5.89 15.55
C ASP A 49 1.11 -6.30 14.35
N GLU A 50 -0.22 -6.36 14.54
CA GLU A 50 -1.17 -6.57 13.44
C GLU A 50 -1.05 -5.44 12.41
N GLN A 51 -1.06 -4.18 12.86
CA GLN A 51 -0.96 -3.03 11.96
C GLN A 51 0.38 -3.02 11.23
N ARG A 52 1.48 -3.35 11.92
CA ARG A 52 2.82 -3.45 11.30
C ARG A 52 2.83 -4.53 10.21
N SER A 53 2.26 -5.69 10.49
CA SER A 53 2.19 -6.81 9.55
C SER A 53 1.34 -6.46 8.32
N ARG A 54 0.19 -5.80 8.51
CA ARG A 54 -0.64 -5.29 7.41
C ARG A 54 0.10 -4.27 6.55
N ASN A 55 0.75 -3.29 7.18
CA ASN A 55 1.49 -2.26 6.46
C ASN A 55 2.67 -2.84 5.65
N GLN A 56 3.35 -3.85 6.19
CA GLN A 56 4.42 -4.56 5.48
C GLN A 56 3.88 -5.34 4.29
N ALA A 57 2.76 -6.05 4.46
CA ALA A 57 2.12 -6.79 3.36
C ALA A 57 1.63 -5.85 2.25
N GLU A 58 1.00 -4.73 2.61
CA GLU A 58 0.58 -3.71 1.65
C GLU A 58 1.78 -3.09 0.93
N SER A 59 2.84 -2.74 1.65
CA SER A 59 4.06 -2.19 1.05
C SER A 59 4.72 -3.20 0.10
N TYR A 60 4.76 -4.47 0.47
CA TYR A 60 5.29 -5.54 -0.37
C TYR A 60 4.46 -5.69 -1.65
N ALA A 61 3.13 -5.75 -1.54
CA ALA A 61 2.23 -5.83 -2.69
C ALA A 61 2.35 -4.60 -3.61
N ASN A 62 2.45 -3.41 -3.01
CA ASN A 62 2.63 -2.15 -3.72
C ASN A 62 4.00 -2.05 -4.43
N GLY A 63 5.00 -2.85 -4.04
CA GLY A 63 6.27 -2.96 -4.76
C GLY A 63 6.22 -4.03 -5.86
N VAL A 64 5.84 -5.26 -5.49
CA VAL A 64 5.93 -6.42 -6.39
C VAL A 64 4.97 -6.32 -7.57
N ILE A 65 3.73 -5.83 -7.35
CA ILE A 65 2.73 -5.80 -8.43
C ILE A 65 3.14 -4.81 -9.54
N PRO A 66 3.52 -3.55 -9.25
CA PRO A 66 4.00 -2.64 -10.29
C PRO A 66 5.27 -3.12 -10.97
N GLU A 67 6.21 -3.70 -10.22
CA GLU A 67 7.46 -4.24 -10.79
C GLU A 67 7.18 -5.37 -11.79
N ALA A 68 6.37 -6.35 -11.40
CA ALA A 68 5.99 -7.47 -12.25
C ALA A 68 5.23 -7.00 -13.50
N ARG A 69 4.34 -6.01 -13.37
CA ARG A 69 3.64 -5.40 -14.52
C ARG A 69 4.61 -4.68 -15.46
N GLY A 70 5.58 -3.94 -14.91
CA GLY A 70 6.61 -3.26 -15.71
C GLY A 70 7.50 -4.24 -16.47
N GLN A 71 7.90 -5.34 -15.82
CA GLN A 71 8.65 -6.42 -16.47
C GLN A 71 7.85 -7.08 -17.58
N ALA A 72 6.57 -7.41 -17.34
CA ALA A 72 5.69 -8.00 -18.34
C ALA A 72 5.51 -7.07 -19.55
N GLN A 73 5.30 -5.78 -19.31
CA GLN A 73 5.17 -4.78 -20.37
C GLN A 73 6.44 -4.68 -21.21
N ARG A 74 7.63 -4.67 -20.58
CA ARG A 74 8.92 -4.66 -21.27
C ARG A 74 9.08 -5.88 -22.18
N ILE A 75 8.76 -7.08 -21.69
CA ILE A 75 8.82 -8.31 -22.49
C ILE A 75 7.93 -8.22 -23.73
N LEU A 76 6.71 -7.67 -23.59
CA LEU A 76 5.80 -7.47 -24.71
C LEU A 76 6.33 -6.43 -25.71
N GLU A 77 6.89 -5.34 -25.24
CA GLU A 77 7.49 -4.30 -26.09
C GLU A 77 8.71 -4.84 -26.86
N ASP A 78 9.59 -5.57 -26.18
CA ASP A 78 10.76 -6.22 -26.81
C ASP A 78 10.31 -7.23 -27.87
N ALA A 79 9.30 -8.05 -27.58
CA ALA A 79 8.75 -9.02 -28.51
C ALA A 79 8.10 -8.35 -29.73
N ASN A 80 7.35 -7.27 -29.53
CA ASN A 80 6.75 -6.48 -30.61
C ASN A 80 7.82 -5.80 -31.47
N GLY A 81 8.84 -5.20 -30.83
CA GLY A 81 9.97 -4.58 -31.53
C GLY A 81 10.71 -5.59 -32.41
N TYR A 82 11.02 -6.77 -31.86
CA TYR A 82 11.67 -7.84 -32.61
C TYR A 82 10.81 -8.32 -33.79
N ARG A 83 9.50 -8.52 -33.57
CA ARG A 83 8.59 -8.88 -34.66
C ARG A 83 8.62 -7.84 -35.78
N ASP A 84 8.51 -6.57 -35.43
CA ASP A 84 8.42 -5.48 -36.40
C ASP A 84 9.76 -5.29 -37.16
N GLU A 85 10.89 -5.49 -36.48
CA GLU A 85 12.22 -5.55 -37.09
C GLU A 85 12.32 -6.68 -38.12
N VAL A 86 11.93 -7.90 -37.75
CA VAL A 86 11.97 -9.08 -38.63
C VAL A 86 11.07 -8.87 -39.85
N VAL A 87 9.85 -8.38 -39.66
CA VAL A 87 8.91 -8.11 -40.76
C VAL A 87 9.45 -7.02 -41.69
N SER A 88 10.01 -5.95 -41.12
CA SER A 88 10.56 -4.85 -41.92
C SER A 88 11.77 -5.29 -42.74
N ARG A 89 12.66 -6.10 -42.15
CA ARG A 89 13.79 -6.69 -42.86
C ARG A 89 13.33 -7.58 -44.01
N ALA A 90 12.41 -8.51 -43.75
CA ALA A 90 11.89 -9.42 -44.76
C ALA A 90 11.22 -8.68 -45.93
N LYS A 91 10.42 -7.64 -45.65
CA LYS A 91 9.82 -6.78 -46.68
C LYS A 91 10.89 -6.06 -47.50
N GLY A 92 11.89 -5.46 -46.84
CA GLY A 92 12.98 -4.77 -47.54
C GLY A 92 13.80 -5.70 -48.43
N GLU A 93 14.03 -6.94 -48.00
CA GLU A 93 14.69 -7.97 -48.82
C GLU A 93 13.84 -8.40 -50.01
N ALA A 94 12.55 -8.65 -49.80
CA ALA A 94 11.61 -9.00 -50.86
C ALA A 94 11.50 -7.89 -51.92
N ASP A 95 11.45 -6.63 -51.50
CA ASP A 95 11.42 -5.48 -52.39
C ASP A 95 12.70 -5.37 -53.21
N ARG A 96 13.87 -5.55 -52.57
CA ARG A 96 15.17 -5.57 -53.26
C ARG A 96 15.23 -6.70 -54.29
N PHE A 97 14.79 -7.90 -53.91
CA PHE A 97 14.76 -9.05 -54.82
C PHE A 97 13.83 -8.81 -56.01
N THR A 98 12.64 -8.27 -55.77
CA THR A 98 11.66 -7.96 -56.82
C THR A 98 12.22 -6.96 -57.83
N LYS A 99 12.89 -5.90 -57.33
CA LYS A 99 13.57 -4.92 -58.19
C LYS A 99 14.69 -5.56 -59.01
N LEU A 100 15.52 -6.41 -58.38
CA LEU A 100 16.61 -7.11 -59.07
C LEU A 100 16.08 -8.02 -60.19
N VAL A 101 15.04 -8.82 -59.91
CA VAL A 101 14.41 -9.70 -60.91
C VAL A 101 13.78 -8.89 -62.04
N ALA A 102 13.15 -7.76 -61.74
CA ALA A 102 12.58 -6.89 -62.76
C ALA A 102 13.65 -6.35 -63.71
N GLU A 103 14.79 -5.90 -63.18
CA GLU A 103 15.92 -5.43 -64.00
C GLU A 103 16.60 -6.58 -64.77
N TYR A 104 16.77 -7.76 -64.13
CA TYR A 104 17.29 -8.96 -64.82
C TYR A 104 16.42 -9.36 -66.02
N ARG A 105 15.09 -9.29 -65.89
CA ARG A 105 14.16 -9.59 -66.99
C ARG A 105 14.23 -8.57 -68.13
N LYS A 106 14.55 -7.31 -67.85
CA LYS A 106 14.69 -6.27 -68.88
C LYS A 106 16.00 -6.40 -69.65
N ALA A 107 17.08 -6.81 -68.99
CA ALA A 107 18.40 -6.91 -69.61
C ALA A 107 19.21 -8.10 -69.03
N PRO A 108 18.92 -9.33 -69.48
CA PRO A 108 19.55 -10.54 -68.94
C PRO A 108 21.04 -10.68 -69.28
N GLU A 109 21.55 -9.98 -70.31
CA GLU A 109 22.95 -10.06 -70.75
C GLU A 109 23.92 -9.17 -69.95
N VAL A 110 23.44 -8.11 -69.29
CA VAL A 110 24.28 -7.17 -68.49
C VAL A 110 24.23 -7.43 -66.98
N THR A 111 23.31 -8.27 -66.52
CA THR A 111 23.13 -8.61 -65.09
C THR A 111 23.66 -10.00 -64.72
N ARG A 112 24.15 -10.76 -65.71
CA ARG A 112 24.92 -11.99 -65.51
C ARG A 112 26.41 -11.63 -65.50
N PRO A 113 27.17 -11.89 -64.41
CA PRO A 113 28.63 -11.82 -64.46
C PRO A 113 29.21 -12.91 -65.37
#